data_AF-A0A644XHX0-F1
#
_entry.id   AF-A0A644XHX0-F1
#
_cell.length_a   1.000
_cell.length_b   1.000
_cell.length_c   1.000
_cell.angle_alpha   90.00
_cell.angle_beta   90.00
_cell.angle_gamma   90.00
#
_symmetry.space_group_name_H-M   'P 1'
#
loop_
_entity.id
_entity.type
_entity.pdbx_description
1 polymer ?
#
loop_
_entity_poly.entity_id
_entity_poly.type
_entity_poly.pdbx_seq_one_letter_code
_entity_poly.pdbx_strand_id
1 'polypeptide(L)'
;MEHDFLIYMKEYHIGTSKAVPSAYLQSRFCISSRAVRKLVNQLRNDGNPICSGDNGYYYAADRKELLASIGQMTSRIREITKAKRGLVKALEHFPDANGQLRLDLDKEVRER
;
A
#
# COMPACT_ATOMS: atom_id res chain seq x y z
N MET A 1 7.28 -17.30 14.08
CA MET A 1 7.30 -15.83 13.90
C MET A 1 6.01 -15.29 13.29
N GLU A 2 5.64 -15.67 12.06
CA GLU A 2 4.39 -15.16 11.44
C GLU A 2 3.15 -15.57 12.24
N HIS A 3 3.08 -16.84 12.64
CA HIS A 3 2.04 -17.37 13.53
C HIS A 3 1.97 -16.61 14.87
N ASP A 4 3.11 -16.41 15.53
CA ASP A 4 3.19 -15.70 16.82
C ASP A 4 2.78 -14.23 16.69
N PHE A 5 3.18 -13.57 15.60
CA PHE A 5 2.77 -12.20 15.30
C PHE A 5 1.26 -12.11 15.11
N LEU A 6 0.67 -13.03 14.35
CA LEU A 6 -0.77 -13.08 14.13
C LEU A 6 -1.54 -13.29 15.43
N ILE A 7 -1.13 -14.27 16.25
CA ILE A 7 -1.76 -14.53 17.56
C ILE A 7 -1.67 -13.28 18.43
N TYR A 8 -0.50 -12.66 18.52
CA TYR A 8 -0.31 -11.45 19.32
C TYR A 8 -1.23 -10.30 18.87
N MET A 9 -1.36 -10.08 17.55
CA MET A 9 -2.28 -9.06 17.03
C MET A 9 -3.74 -9.40 17.37
N LYS A 10 -4.14 -10.68 17.27
CA LYS A 10 -5.49 -11.15 17.63
C LYS A 10 -5.79 -11.06 19.12
N GLU A 11 -4.81 -11.21 19.99
CA GLU A 11 -5.06 -11.16 21.44
C GLU A 11 -5.06 -9.74 21.99
N TYR A 12 -4.12 -8.90 21.53
CA TYR A 12 -3.84 -7.61 22.20
C TYR A 12 -4.25 -6.39 21.38
N HIS A 13 -4.42 -6.52 20.07
CA HIS A 13 -4.58 -5.39 19.14
C HIS A 13 -5.83 -5.48 18.27
N ILE A 14 -6.94 -6.00 18.80
CA ILE A 14 -8.23 -6.01 18.11
C ILE A 14 -8.87 -4.61 18.15
N GLY A 15 -9.21 -4.10 16.97
CA GLY A 15 -9.89 -2.82 16.78
C GLY A 15 -8.94 -1.65 16.63
N THR A 16 -9.41 -0.61 15.94
CA THR A 16 -8.70 0.67 15.76
C THR A 16 -8.29 1.32 17.09
N SER A 17 -9.09 1.15 18.14
CA SER A 17 -8.80 1.66 19.49
C SER A 17 -7.60 1.00 20.16
N LYS A 18 -7.20 -0.20 19.69
CA LYS A 18 -6.01 -0.92 20.16
C LYS A 18 -4.89 -0.96 19.12
N ALA A 19 -4.91 -0.03 18.16
CA ALA A 19 -3.85 0.08 17.17
C ALA A 19 -2.48 0.31 17.82
N VAL A 20 -1.46 -0.30 17.21
CA VAL A 20 -0.10 -0.31 17.73
C VAL A 20 0.90 0.26 16.72
N PRO A 21 1.76 1.20 17.15
CA PRO A 21 2.80 1.74 16.29
C PRO A 21 3.79 0.67 15.81
N SER A 22 4.29 0.84 14.57
CA SER A 22 5.31 -0.07 14.02
C SER A 22 6.56 -0.17 14.90
N ALA A 23 6.97 0.91 15.56
CA ALA A 23 8.13 0.92 16.46
C ALA A 23 7.98 -0.01 17.67
N TYR A 24 6.76 -0.11 18.21
CA TYR A 24 6.47 -1.02 19.30
C TYR A 24 6.60 -2.49 18.84
N LEU A 25 6.02 -2.82 17.68
CA LEU A 25 6.12 -4.16 17.10
C LEU A 25 7.57 -4.55 16.75
N GLN A 26 8.37 -3.61 16.25
CA GLN A 26 9.80 -3.83 16.01
C GLN A 26 10.53 -4.25 17.29
N SER A 27 10.30 -3.51 18.38
CA SER A 27 10.93 -3.79 19.68
C SER A 27 10.44 -5.12 20.26
N ARG A 28 9.12 -5.38 20.19
CA ARG A 28 8.50 -6.57 20.77
C ARG A 28 8.93 -7.88 20.11
N PHE A 29 9.14 -7.86 18.80
CA PHE A 29 9.53 -9.02 18.01
C PHE A 29 11.00 -9.02 17.61
N CYS A 30 11.78 -8.01 18.03
CA CYS A 30 13.18 -7.82 17.66
C CYS A 30 13.41 -7.86 16.14
N ILE A 31 12.55 -7.16 15.38
CA ILE A 31 12.59 -7.12 13.92
C ILE A 31 12.65 -5.70 13.38
N SER A 32 13.16 -5.54 12.17
CA SER A 32 13.19 -4.24 11.49
C SER A 32 11.81 -3.77 11.04
N SER A 33 11.65 -2.46 10.83
CA SER A 33 10.42 -1.91 10.27
C SER A 33 10.05 -2.51 8.91
N ARG A 34 11.05 -2.91 8.10
CA ARG A 34 10.84 -3.60 6.81
C ARG A 34 10.23 -4.99 7.03
N ALA A 35 10.73 -5.72 8.01
CA ALA A 35 10.21 -7.04 8.37
C ALA A 35 8.77 -6.96 8.90
N VAL A 36 8.44 -5.96 9.74
CA VAL A 36 7.04 -5.72 10.18
C VAL A 36 6.12 -5.53 8.97
N ARG A 37 6.48 -4.66 8.02
CA ARG A 37 5.68 -4.41 6.82
C ARG A 37 5.53 -5.67 5.97
N LYS A 38 6.60 -6.47 5.82
CA LYS A 38 6.58 -7.73 5.07
C LYS A 38 5.64 -8.75 5.71
N LEU A 39 5.74 -8.95 7.03
CA LEU A 39 4.88 -9.86 7.79
C LEU A 39 3.40 -9.46 7.68
N VAL A 40 3.10 -8.18 7.92
CA VAL A 40 1.73 -7.67 7.79
C VAL A 40 1.19 -7.87 6.38
N ASN A 41 2.00 -7.61 5.35
CA ASN A 41 1.57 -7.80 3.97
C ASN A 41 1.34 -9.27 3.62
N GLN A 42 2.21 -10.17 4.09
CA GLN A 42 2.03 -11.62 3.92
C GLN A 42 0.73 -12.09 4.57
N LEU A 43 0.52 -11.74 5.84
CA LEU A 43 -0.68 -12.11 6.59
C LEU A 43 -1.97 -11.61 5.92
N ARG A 44 -1.96 -10.41 5.32
CA ARG A 44 -3.08 -9.89 4.52
C ARG A 44 -3.34 -10.72 3.27
N ASN A 45 -2.28 -11.09 2.54
CA ASN A 45 -2.40 -11.94 1.35
C ASN A 45 -3.00 -13.30 1.71
N ASP A 46 -2.72 -13.79 2.92
CA ASP A 46 -3.25 -15.04 3.46
C ASP A 46 -4.66 -14.88 4.08
N GLY A 47 -5.30 -13.71 3.91
CA GLY A 47 -6.68 -13.46 4.33
C GLY A 47 -6.86 -13.00 5.78
N ASN A 48 -5.78 -12.70 6.51
CA ASN A 48 -5.89 -12.19 7.88
C ASN A 48 -6.20 -10.66 7.88
N PRO A 49 -7.22 -10.19 8.62
CA PRO A 49 -7.69 -8.81 8.58
C PRO A 49 -6.82 -7.85 9.40
N ILE A 50 -5.50 -7.87 9.19
CA ILE A 50 -4.58 -6.92 9.83
C ILE A 50 -4.63 -5.60 9.07
N CYS A 51 -5.21 -4.59 9.70
CA CYS A 51 -5.42 -3.27 9.16
C CYS A 51 -4.26 -2.33 9.52
N SER A 52 -4.24 -1.15 8.90
CA SER A 52 -3.30 -0.07 9.23
C SER A 52 -4.01 1.26 9.11
N GLY A 53 -3.84 2.12 10.11
CA GLY A 53 -4.35 3.50 10.11
C GLY A 53 -3.35 4.44 10.77
N ASP A 54 -3.80 5.64 11.13
CA ASP A 54 -2.95 6.72 11.64
C ASP A 54 -2.20 6.35 12.93
N ASN A 55 -2.83 5.52 13.78
CA ASN A 55 -2.27 5.06 15.04
C ASN A 55 -1.47 3.75 14.93
N GLY A 56 -1.28 3.21 13.72
CA GLY A 56 -0.50 2.01 13.46
C GLY A 56 -1.34 0.80 13.02
N TYR A 57 -0.88 -0.40 13.37
CA TYR A 57 -1.47 -1.67 12.93
C TYR A 57 -2.46 -2.21 13.95
N TYR A 58 -3.51 -2.89 13.50
CA TYR A 58 -4.49 -3.55 14.36
C TYR A 58 -5.13 -4.72 13.63
N TYR A 59 -5.67 -5.67 14.37
CA TYR A 59 -6.55 -6.70 13.83
C TYR A 59 -7.97 -6.16 13.77
N ALA A 60 -8.67 -6.20 12.64
CA ALA A 60 -10.01 -5.60 12.52
C ALA A 60 -10.98 -6.23 13.54
N ALA A 61 -11.70 -5.39 14.28
CA ALA A 61 -12.74 -5.83 15.21
C ALA A 61 -14.07 -6.13 14.48
N ASP A 62 -14.32 -5.42 13.38
CA ASP A 62 -15.57 -5.54 12.63
C ASP A 62 -15.39 -5.35 11.11
N ARG A 63 -16.49 -5.57 10.39
CA ARG A 63 -16.54 -5.42 8.92
C ARG A 63 -16.27 -3.99 8.46
N LYS A 64 -16.68 -2.98 9.23
CA LYS A 64 -16.53 -1.57 8.86
C LYS A 64 -15.05 -1.18 8.86
N GLU A 65 -14.30 -1.58 9.88
CA GLU A 65 -12.85 -1.34 9.95
C GLU A 65 -12.09 -2.04 8.83
N LEU A 66 -12.44 -3.30 8.52
CA LEU A 66 -11.83 -4.04 7.42
C LEU A 66 -12.12 -3.38 6.07
N LEU A 67 -13.38 -2.98 5.82
CA LEU A 67 -13.77 -2.27 4.61
C LEU A 67 -13.08 -0.92 4.48
N ALA A 68 -12.89 -0.19 5.57
CA ALA A 68 -12.16 1.07 5.57
C ALA A 68 -10.71 0.86 5.08
N SER A 69 -10.02 -0.17 5.59
CA SER A 69 -8.66 -0.52 5.15
C SER A 69 -8.62 -0.94 3.67
N ILE A 70 -9.59 -1.73 3.20
CA ILE A 70 -9.73 -2.08 1.78
C ILE A 70 -9.90 -0.80 0.94
N GLY A 71 -10.79 0.10 1.36
CA GLY A 71 -11.02 1.38 0.67
C GLY A 71 -9.75 2.24 0.55
N GLN A 72 -8.96 2.33 1.63
CA GLN A 72 -7.68 3.04 1.60
C GLN A 72 -6.67 2.40 0.63
N MET A 73 -6.57 1.07 0.59
CA MET A 73 -5.72 0.36 -0.36
C MET A 73 -6.17 0.62 -1.80
N THR A 74 -7.47 0.49 -2.08
CA THR A 74 -8.05 0.78 -3.40
C THR A 74 -7.78 2.24 -3.82
N SER A 75 -7.84 3.19 -2.89
CA SER A 75 -7.48 4.58 -3.18
C SER A 75 -6.01 4.74 -3.60
N ARG A 76 -5.09 4.11 -2.87
CA ARG A 76 -3.67 4.12 -3.24
C ARG A 76 -3.41 3.45 -4.58
N ILE A 77 -4.11 2.36 -4.90
CA ILE A 77 -4.03 1.71 -6.22
C ILE A 77 -4.44 2.68 -7.34
N ARG A 78 -5.49 3.50 -7.13
CA ARG A 78 -5.89 4.52 -8.12
C ARG A 78 -4.80 5.56 -8.34
N GLU A 79 -4.20 6.08 -7.27
CA GLU A 79 -3.11 7.07 -7.39
C GLU A 79 -1.86 6.47 -8.05
N ILE A 80 -1.48 5.24 -7.69
CA ILE A 80 -0.39 4.50 -8.36
C ILE A 80 -0.71 4.32 -9.85
N THR A 81 -1.95 3.98 -10.19
CA THR A 81 -2.38 3.81 -11.59
C THR A 81 -2.33 5.13 -12.35
N LYS A 82 -2.71 6.24 -11.73
CA LYS A 82 -2.59 7.59 -12.29
C LYS A 82 -1.13 7.96 -12.54
N ALA A 83 -0.25 7.74 -11.56
CA ALA A 83 1.18 7.98 -11.71
C ALA A 83 1.80 7.12 -12.83
N LYS A 84 1.45 5.82 -12.87
CA LYS A 84 1.86 4.90 -13.96
C LYS A 84 1.46 5.45 -15.32
N ARG A 85 0.22 5.92 -15.50
CA ARG A 85 -0.22 6.53 -16.78
C ARG A 85 0.62 7.75 -17.15
N GLY A 86 0.97 8.59 -16.17
CA GLY A 86 1.89 9.72 -16.38
C GLY A 86 3.27 9.27 -16.88
N LEU A 87 3.85 8.24 -16.26
CA LEU A 87 5.13 7.67 -16.68
C LEU A 87 5.07 7.01 -18.06
N VAL A 88 3.97 6.34 -18.39
CA VAL A 88 3.74 5.78 -19.73
C VAL A 88 3.65 6.91 -20.77
N LYS A 89 2.99 8.02 -20.46
CA LYS A 89 2.94 9.20 -21.34
C LYS A 89 4.33 9.80 -21.54
N ALA A 90 5.17 9.83 -20.50
CA ALA A 90 6.52 10.35 -20.58
C ALA A 90 7.41 9.57 -21.58
N LEU A 91 7.03 8.36 -22.00
CA LEU A 91 7.70 7.63 -23.08
C LEU A 91 7.69 8.41 -24.41
N GLU A 92 6.74 9.32 -24.64
CA GLU A 92 6.71 10.22 -25.81
C GLU A 92 8.00 11.07 -25.92
N HIS A 93 8.70 11.32 -24.81
CA HIS A 93 9.94 12.11 -24.78
C HIS A 93 11.21 11.28 -24.99
N PHE A 94 11.10 9.96 -25.09
CA PHE A 94 12.23 9.08 -25.33
C PHE A 94 12.13 8.48 -26.73
N PRO A 95 13.26 8.21 -27.39
CA PRO A 95 13.25 7.49 -28.65
C PRO A 95 12.58 6.12 -28.49
N ASP A 96 11.82 5.71 -29.49
CA ASP A 96 11.27 4.36 -29.56
C ASP A 96 12.39 3.33 -29.81
N ALA A 97 12.01 2.06 -29.94
CA ALA A 97 12.95 0.95 -30.16
C ALA A 97 13.82 1.12 -31.43
N ASN A 98 13.43 1.99 -32.36
CA ASN A 98 14.17 2.30 -33.59
C ASN A 98 14.97 3.60 -33.48
N GLY A 99 15.03 4.22 -32.29
CA GLY A 99 15.72 5.48 -32.06
C GLY A 99 14.96 6.71 -32.56
N GLN A 100 13.67 6.59 -32.89
CA GLN A 100 12.87 7.71 -33.39
C GLN A 100 12.02 8.33 -32.28
N LEU A 101 12.02 9.67 -32.20
CA LEU A 101 11.11 10.39 -31.31
C LEU A 101 9.74 10.51 -31.97
N ARG A 102 8.67 10.22 -31.22
CA ARG A 102 7.30 10.36 -31.71
C ARG A 102 6.88 11.83 -31.65
N LEU A 103 6.79 12.48 -32.80
CA LEU A 103 6.29 13.85 -32.93
C LEU A 103 4.76 13.82 -33.02
N ASP A 104 4.08 14.27 -31.96
CA ASP A 104 2.63 14.55 -32.00
C ASP A 104 2.39 15.93 -32.63
N LEU A 105 2.28 15.99 -33.96
CA LEU A 105 2.00 17.22 -34.72
C LEU A 105 0.62 17.86 -34.39
N ASP A 106 -0.23 17.17 -33.63
CA ASP A 106 -1.59 17.63 -33.27
C ASP A 106 -1.66 18.48 -31.99
N LYS A 107 -0.58 18.58 -31.20
CA LYS A 107 -0.58 19.39 -29.96
C LYS A 107 -0.46 20.90 -30.23
N GLU A 108 0.06 21.32 -31.39
CA GLU A 108 0.22 22.75 -31.72
C GLU A 108 -1.08 23.44 -32.20
N VAL A 109 -2.12 22.68 -32.58
CA VAL A 109 -3.36 23.26 -33.15
C VAL A 109 -4.38 23.65 -32.07
N ARG A 110 -4.22 23.19 -30.81
CA ARG A 110 -5.21 23.40 -29.75
C ARG A 110 -4.88 24.54 -28.77
N GLU A 111 -3.81 25.30 -29.02
CA GLU A 111 -3.45 26.52 -28.28
C GLU A 111 -3.64 27.82 -29.11
N ARG A 112 -4.42 27.78 -30.19
CA ARG A 112 -4.82 28.96 -30.97
C ARG A 112 -6.32 29.22 -30.93
#